data_AF-A0A951GJE0-F1
#
_entry.id   AF-A0A951GJE0-F1
#
_cell.length_a   1.000
_cell.length_b   1.000
_cell.length_c   1.000
_cell.angle_alpha   90.00
_cell.angle_beta   90.00
_cell.angle_gamma   90.00
#
_symmetry.space_group_name_H-M   'P 1'
#
loop_
_entity.id
_entity.type
_entity.pdbx_description
1 polymer ?
#
loop_
_entity_poly.entity_id
_entity_poly.type
_entity_poly.pdbx_seq_one_letter_code
_entity_poly.pdbx_strand_id
1 'polypeptide(L)'
;MSDVDLKRLINENAATLRELHRRIHETFLHRDETTEGYHEWGDTCKQFHASYDQLAFPGGYDRALDRIVDGDPNAVESAICFLERRPYFFRSGYMFQKLLRRVGHAPLTNDQARRFQQVLVKRDLWRSIKKRKRNPVTKPQ
;
A
#
# COMPACT_ATOMS: atom_id res chain seq x y z
N MET A 1 -10.09 15.40 -8.32
CA MET A 1 -9.95 14.02 -8.83
C MET A 1 -11.02 13.17 -8.15
N SER A 2 -11.78 12.35 -8.89
CA SER A 2 -12.84 11.51 -8.29
C SER A 2 -12.26 10.33 -7.52
N ASP A 3 -13.06 9.67 -6.67
CA ASP A 3 -12.63 8.44 -5.97
C ASP A 3 -12.31 7.31 -6.96
N VAL A 4 -13.06 7.22 -8.08
CA VAL A 4 -12.83 6.24 -9.14
C VAL A 4 -11.47 6.46 -9.80
N ASP A 5 -11.15 7.70 -10.15
CA ASP A 5 -9.85 8.05 -10.75
C ASP A 5 -8.70 7.76 -9.78
N LEU A 6 -8.90 8.08 -8.50
CA LEU A 6 -7.91 7.86 -7.45
C LEU A 6 -7.65 6.37 -7.21
N LYS A 7 -8.70 5.55 -7.21
CA LYS A 7 -8.60 4.09 -7.13
C LYS A 7 -7.87 3.50 -8.33
N ARG A 8 -8.12 4.02 -9.54
CA ARG A 8 -7.40 3.63 -10.76
C ARG A 8 -5.91 3.97 -10.63
N LEU A 9 -5.58 5.21 -10.28
CA LEU A 9 -4.21 5.68 -10.06
C LEU A 9 -3.46 4.81 -9.03
N ILE A 10 -4.09 4.47 -7.91
CA ILE A 10 -3.49 3.60 -6.89
C ILE A 10 -3.13 2.21 -7.46
N ASN A 11 -3.99 1.64 -8.31
CA ASN A 11 -3.71 0.33 -8.92
C ASN A 11 -2.58 0.42 -9.95
N GLU A 12 -2.55 1.48 -10.76
CA GLU A 12 -1.51 1.76 -11.76
C GLU A 12 -0.15 1.97 -11.08
N ASN A 13 -0.08 2.85 -10.08
CA ASN A 13 1.14 3.07 -9.32
C ASN A 13 1.65 1.79 -8.65
N ALA A 14 0.74 0.97 -8.11
CA ALA A 14 1.10 -0.32 -7.54
C ALA A 14 1.68 -1.27 -8.59
N ALA A 15 1.19 -1.25 -9.83
CA ALA A 15 1.78 -2.02 -10.93
C ALA A 15 3.19 -1.53 -11.27
N THR A 16 3.38 -0.22 -11.38
CA THR A 16 4.71 0.38 -11.61
C THR A 16 5.69 0.02 -10.50
N LEU A 17 5.28 0.08 -9.22
CA LEU A 17 6.13 -0.30 -8.10
C LEU A 17 6.49 -1.78 -8.10
N ARG A 18 5.56 -2.67 -8.49
CA ARG A 18 5.87 -4.10 -8.63
C ARG A 18 6.91 -4.32 -9.72
N GLU A 19 6.78 -3.60 -10.83
CA GLU A 19 7.70 -3.73 -11.96
C GLU A 19 9.10 -3.22 -11.63
N LEU A 20 9.21 -2.03 -11.04
CA LEU A 20 10.50 -1.50 -10.58
C LEU A 20 11.15 -2.43 -9.55
N HIS A 21 10.36 -2.98 -8.61
CA HIS A 21 10.87 -3.91 -7.61
C HIS A 21 11.30 -5.26 -8.22
N ARG A 22 10.59 -5.75 -9.25
CA ARG A 22 10.99 -6.93 -10.04
C ARG A 22 12.34 -6.68 -10.73
N ARG A 23 12.51 -5.52 -11.36
CA ARG A 23 13.77 -5.15 -12.03
C ARG A 23 14.96 -5.06 -11.07
N ILE A 24 14.75 -4.59 -9.84
CA ILE A 24 15.79 -4.65 -8.80
C ILE A 24 16.23 -6.10 -8.56
N HIS A 25 15.28 -7.03 -8.42
CA HIS A 25 15.62 -8.43 -8.20
C HIS A 25 16.38 -9.04 -9.38
N GLU A 26 16.02 -8.70 -10.61
CA GLU A 26 16.69 -9.21 -11.82
C GLU A 26 18.12 -8.69 -11.94
N THR A 27 18.30 -7.38 -11.84
CA THR A 27 19.64 -6.76 -11.90
C THR A 27 20.51 -7.20 -10.72
N PHE A 28 19.92 -7.45 -9.55
CA PHE A 28 20.64 -7.95 -8.38
C PHE A 28 21.28 -9.33 -8.62
N LEU A 29 20.66 -10.21 -9.42
CA LEU A 29 21.19 -11.56 -9.69
C LEU A 29 22.52 -11.54 -10.44
N HIS A 30 22.73 -10.53 -11.29
CA HIS A 30 23.90 -10.42 -12.17
C HIS A 30 24.87 -9.29 -11.76
N ARG A 31 24.60 -8.60 -10.64
CA ARG A 31 25.33 -7.38 -10.24
C ARG A 31 26.83 -7.61 -9.99
N ASP A 32 27.21 -8.83 -9.62
CA ASP A 32 28.59 -9.19 -9.28
C ASP A 32 29.36 -9.79 -10.49
N GLU A 33 28.70 -9.94 -11.65
CA GLU A 33 29.32 -10.53 -12.85
C GLU A 33 30.19 -9.52 -13.61
N THR A 34 29.80 -8.24 -13.60
CA THR A 34 30.47 -7.16 -14.33
C THR A 34 30.34 -5.83 -13.59
N THR A 35 31.19 -4.85 -13.94
CA THR A 35 31.09 -3.49 -13.40
C THR A 35 29.81 -2.81 -13.88
N GLU A 36 29.41 -3.10 -15.12
CA GLU A 36 28.16 -2.64 -15.74
C GLU A 36 26.94 -3.18 -14.99
N GLY A 37 26.94 -4.47 -14.61
CA GLY A 37 25.88 -5.09 -13.82
C GLY A 37 25.71 -4.43 -12.44
N TYR A 38 26.83 -4.09 -11.78
CA TYR A 38 26.79 -3.35 -10.52
C TYR A 38 26.16 -1.95 -10.69
N HIS A 39 26.54 -1.22 -11.74
CA HIS A 39 25.96 0.08 -12.06
C HIS A 39 24.47 -0.01 -12.39
N GLU A 40 24.05 -0.99 -13.21
CA GLU A 40 22.65 -1.16 -13.59
C GLU A 40 21.76 -1.45 -12.37
N TRP A 41 22.21 -2.34 -11.48
CA TRP A 41 21.52 -2.60 -10.23
C TRP A 41 21.43 -1.33 -9.37
N GLY A 42 22.53 -0.59 -9.22
CA GLY A 42 22.58 0.66 -8.47
C GLY A 42 21.61 1.71 -9.01
N ASP A 43 21.55 1.89 -10.33
CA ASP A 43 20.65 2.85 -10.97
C ASP A 43 19.19 2.43 -10.89
N THR A 44 18.90 1.13 -10.99
CA THR A 44 17.55 0.60 -10.76
C THR A 44 17.10 0.85 -9.31
N CYS A 45 17.97 0.66 -8.32
CA CYS A 45 17.70 0.99 -6.93
C CYS A 45 17.43 2.49 -6.74
N LYS A 46 18.25 3.36 -7.35
CA LYS A 46 18.04 4.82 -7.29
C LYS A 46 16.69 5.21 -7.88
N GLN A 47 16.33 4.66 -9.04
CA GLN A 47 15.05 4.95 -9.70
C GLN A 47 13.86 4.53 -8.83
N PHE A 48 13.92 3.33 -8.23
CA PHE A 48 12.89 2.86 -7.31
C PHE A 48 12.74 3.80 -6.12
N HIS A 49 13.83 4.14 -5.44
CA HIS A 49 13.78 5.00 -4.26
C HIS A 49 13.30 6.42 -4.57
N ALA A 50 13.72 7.00 -5.70
CA ALA A 50 13.31 8.34 -6.13
C ALA A 50 11.81 8.42 -6.46
N SER A 51 11.22 7.35 -6.99
CA SER A 51 9.81 7.30 -7.37
C SER A 51 8.90 6.73 -6.28
N TYR A 52 9.46 6.06 -5.27
CA TYR A 52 8.69 5.29 -4.28
C TYR A 52 7.66 6.14 -3.55
N ASP A 53 8.06 7.30 -3.02
CA ASP A 53 7.18 8.15 -2.22
C ASP A 53 5.89 8.52 -2.97
N GLN A 54 6.04 9.01 -4.21
CA GLN A 54 4.94 9.48 -5.04
C GLN A 54 4.07 8.35 -5.58
N LEU A 55 4.67 7.20 -5.91
CA LEU A 55 3.93 6.04 -6.39
C LEU A 55 3.20 5.32 -5.25
N ALA A 56 3.82 5.21 -4.08
CA ALA A 56 3.29 4.41 -2.97
C ALA A 56 2.00 5.02 -2.39
N PHE A 57 1.84 6.33 -2.48
CA PHE A 57 0.64 7.03 -2.03
C PHE A 57 0.38 8.28 -2.88
N PRO A 58 -0.84 8.48 -3.40
CA PRO A 58 -1.18 9.69 -4.14
C PRO A 58 -0.87 10.98 -3.34
N GLY A 59 0.00 11.83 -3.89
CA GLY A 59 0.46 13.05 -3.22
C GLY A 59 1.63 12.85 -2.25
N GLY A 60 2.30 11.70 -2.27
CA GLY A 60 3.49 11.39 -1.45
C GLY A 60 3.14 10.79 -0.09
N TYR A 61 3.83 9.71 0.29
CA TYR A 61 3.60 8.99 1.54
C TYR A 61 4.27 9.64 2.75
N ASP A 62 5.45 10.23 2.59
CA ASP A 62 6.31 10.71 3.69
C ASP A 62 5.58 11.67 4.64
N ARG A 63 4.70 12.51 4.12
CA ARG A 63 3.86 13.45 4.89
C ARG A 63 2.38 13.08 4.92
N ALA A 64 1.99 11.96 4.30
CA ALA A 64 0.58 11.55 4.24
C ALA A 64 -0.03 11.32 5.63
N LEU A 65 0.71 10.68 6.54
CA LEU A 65 0.18 10.28 7.85
C LEU A 65 -0.19 11.48 8.74
N ASP A 66 0.52 12.59 8.60
CA ASP A 66 0.28 13.81 9.36
C ASP A 66 -0.89 14.57 8.74
N ARG A 67 -0.88 14.77 7.41
CA ARG A 67 -2.00 15.37 6.66
C ARG A 67 -3.34 14.67 6.91
N ILE A 68 -3.36 13.35 7.03
CA ILE A 68 -4.57 12.59 7.36
C ILE A 68 -5.11 12.98 8.74
N VAL A 69 -4.23 13.10 9.74
CA VAL A 69 -4.62 13.47 11.11
C VAL A 69 -5.10 14.92 11.16
N ASP A 70 -4.45 15.79 10.39
CA ASP A 70 -4.84 17.19 10.25
C ASP A 70 -6.15 17.38 9.46
N GLY A 71 -6.71 16.31 8.91
CA GLY A 71 -7.99 16.33 8.20
C GLY A 71 -7.90 16.86 6.77
N ASP A 72 -6.72 16.83 6.14
CA ASP A 72 -6.55 17.20 4.74
C ASP A 72 -7.49 16.34 3.86
N PRO A 73 -8.46 16.94 3.13
CA PRO A 73 -9.48 16.18 2.42
C PRO A 73 -8.89 15.23 1.36
N ASN A 74 -7.80 15.64 0.69
CA ASN A 74 -7.17 14.84 -0.35
C ASN A 74 -6.41 13.65 0.23
N ALA A 75 -5.71 13.85 1.34
CA ALA A 75 -4.96 12.81 2.02
C ALA A 75 -5.90 11.78 2.67
N VAL A 76 -6.99 12.24 3.30
CA VAL A 76 -8.04 11.36 3.85
C VAL A 76 -8.68 10.53 2.75
N GLU A 77 -9.08 11.14 1.64
CA GLU A 77 -9.71 10.43 0.53
C GLU A 77 -8.75 9.42 -0.12
N SER A 78 -7.48 9.80 -0.30
CA SER A 78 -6.42 8.91 -0.80
C SER A 78 -6.19 7.72 0.12
N ALA A 79 -6.21 7.94 1.44
CA ALA A 79 -6.05 6.89 2.42
C ALA A 79 -7.22 5.91 2.41
N ILE A 80 -8.46 6.40 2.33
CA ILE A 80 -9.65 5.55 2.23
C ILE A 80 -9.60 4.73 0.94
N CYS A 81 -9.34 5.36 -0.21
CA CYS A 81 -9.20 4.66 -1.48
C CYS A 81 -8.09 3.59 -1.43
N PHE A 82 -6.93 3.90 -0.82
CA PHE A 82 -5.84 2.94 -0.64
C PHE A 82 -6.27 1.73 0.19
N LEU A 83 -6.99 1.97 1.30
CA LEU A 83 -7.49 0.92 2.18
C LEU A 83 -8.56 0.04 1.50
N GLU A 84 -9.41 0.64 0.66
CA GLU A 84 -10.41 -0.07 -0.14
C GLU A 84 -9.77 -0.96 -1.23
N ARG A 85 -8.71 -0.46 -1.88
CA ARG A 85 -8.00 -1.16 -2.95
C ARG A 85 -7.02 -2.20 -2.45
N ARG A 86 -6.43 -1.97 -1.28
CA ARG A 86 -5.39 -2.81 -0.65
C ARG A 86 -4.32 -3.26 -1.68
N PRO A 87 -3.65 -2.31 -2.35
CA PRO A 87 -2.69 -2.63 -3.41
C PRO A 87 -1.54 -3.49 -2.88
N TYR A 88 -1.01 -4.36 -3.74
CA TYR A 88 0.13 -5.23 -3.41
C TYR A 88 1.41 -4.73 -4.09
N PHE A 89 2.37 -4.28 -3.28
CA PHE A 89 3.73 -3.90 -3.66
C PHE A 89 4.62 -3.88 -2.40
N PHE A 90 5.92 -3.62 -2.56
CA PHE A 90 6.88 -3.59 -1.45
C PHE A 90 6.44 -2.66 -0.30
N ARG A 91 6.36 -3.21 0.92
CA ARG A 91 5.89 -2.58 2.17
C ARG A 91 4.42 -2.14 2.22
N SER A 92 3.59 -2.42 1.21
CA SER A 92 2.19 -1.95 1.20
C SER A 92 1.36 -2.48 2.38
N GLY A 93 1.70 -3.65 2.93
CA GLY A 93 1.09 -4.18 4.15
C GLY A 93 1.37 -3.35 5.42
N TYR A 94 2.58 -2.80 5.56
CA TYR A 94 2.92 -1.89 6.66
C TYR A 94 2.20 -0.55 6.49
N MET A 95 2.16 -0.05 5.25
CA MET A 95 1.41 1.17 4.93
C MET A 95 -0.07 1.02 5.27
N PHE A 96 -0.69 -0.11 4.89
CA PHE A 96 -2.07 -0.42 5.21
C PHE A 96 -2.35 -0.30 6.72
N GLN A 97 -1.49 -0.89 7.57
CA GLN A 97 -1.67 -0.82 9.02
C GLN A 97 -1.57 0.61 9.56
N LYS A 98 -0.60 1.39 9.09
CA LYS A 98 -0.41 2.78 9.52
C LYS A 98 -1.56 3.67 9.06
N LEU A 99 -1.96 3.57 7.80
CA LEU A 99 -3.08 4.33 7.22
C LEU A 99 -4.39 3.99 7.94
N LEU A 100 -4.66 2.71 8.18
CA LEU A 100 -5.87 2.27 8.88
C LEU A 100 -5.98 2.91 10.27
N ARG A 101 -4.86 2.99 11.00
CA ARG A 101 -4.83 3.64 12.32
C ARG A 101 -5.07 5.15 12.21
N ARG A 102 -4.39 5.83 11.28
CA ARG A 102 -4.49 7.30 11.14
C ARG A 102 -5.86 7.75 10.66
N VAL A 103 -6.44 7.05 9.68
CA VAL A 103 -7.82 7.33 9.20
C VAL A 103 -8.85 7.18 10.33
N GLY A 104 -8.64 6.23 11.24
CA GLY A 104 -9.51 6.07 12.42
C GLY A 104 -9.47 7.22 13.43
N HIS A 105 -8.49 8.13 13.32
CA HIS A 105 -8.38 9.34 14.14
C HIS A 105 -8.68 10.64 13.37
N ALA A 106 -8.90 10.56 12.06
CA ALA A 106 -9.15 11.72 11.21
C ALA A 106 -10.61 12.18 11.31
N PRO A 107 -10.90 13.47 11.10
CA PRO A 107 -12.27 13.92 10.86
C PRO A 107 -12.77 13.36 9.53
N LEU A 108 -13.82 12.54 9.57
CA LEU A 108 -14.40 11.91 8.39
C LEU A 108 -15.79 12.49 8.10
N THR A 109 -16.10 12.67 6.81
CA THR A 109 -17.49 12.88 6.39
C THR A 109 -18.32 11.60 6.59
N ASN A 110 -19.64 11.71 6.56
CA ASN A 110 -20.53 10.54 6.70
C ASN A 110 -20.25 9.46 5.64
N ASP A 111 -19.97 9.86 4.39
CA ASP A 111 -19.65 8.91 3.32
C ASP A 111 -18.30 8.21 3.56
N GLN A 112 -17.28 8.99 3.93
CA GLN A 112 -15.95 8.47 4.25
C GLN A 112 -15.98 7.51 5.44
N ALA A 113 -16.72 7.85 6.50
CA ALA A 113 -16.91 6.99 7.66
C ALA A 113 -17.60 5.68 7.27
N ARG A 114 -18.66 5.74 6.45
CA ARG A 114 -19.37 4.56 5.94
C ARG A 114 -18.43 3.64 5.15
N ARG A 115 -17.63 4.20 4.23
CA ARG A 115 -16.64 3.45 3.43
C ARG A 115 -15.54 2.85 4.30
N PHE A 116 -15.02 3.61 5.26
CA PHE A 116 -14.02 3.13 6.21
C PHE A 116 -14.54 1.97 7.07
N GLN A 117 -15.80 2.00 7.52
CA GLN A 117 -16.41 0.88 8.23
C GLN A 117 -16.46 -0.40 7.38
N GLN A 118 -16.77 -0.30 6.08
CA GLN A 118 -16.73 -1.45 5.19
C GLN A 118 -15.33 -2.07 5.08
N VAL A 119 -14.27 -1.24 5.10
CA VAL A 119 -12.88 -1.72 5.15
C VAL A 119 -12.63 -2.50 6.44
N LEU A 120 -13.06 -1.99 7.59
CA LEU A 120 -12.87 -2.64 8.89
C LEU A 120 -13.56 -4.01 8.93
N VAL A 121 -14.81 -4.09 8.47
CA VAL A 121 -15.57 -5.35 8.37
C VAL A 121 -14.83 -6.37 7.49
N LYS A 122 -14.39 -5.97 6.29
CA LYS A 122 -13.62 -6.85 5.38
C LYS A 122 -12.32 -7.33 6.01
N ARG A 123 -11.60 -6.46 6.72
CA ARG A 123 -10.36 -6.80 7.42
C ARG A 123 -10.60 -7.85 8.51
N ASP A 124 -11.65 -7.68 9.31
CA ASP A 124 -11.94 -8.56 10.43
C ASP A 124 -12.46 -9.93 9.97
N LEU A 125 -13.24 -9.95 8.89
CA LEU A 125 -13.59 -11.19 8.19
C LEU A 125 -12.33 -11.94 7.70
N TRP A 126 -11.39 -11.25 7.05
CA TRP A 126 -10.14 -11.88 6.60
C TRP A 126 -9.32 -12.43 7.78
N ARG A 127 -9.25 -11.69 8.90
CA ARG A 127 -8.56 -12.15 10.12
C ARG A 127 -9.20 -13.39 10.72
N SER A 128 -10.52 -13.45 10.78
CA SER A 128 -11.25 -14.60 11.34
C SER A 128 -11.04 -15.87 10.50
N ILE A 129 -11.08 -15.73 9.16
CA ILE A 129 -10.79 -16.83 8.23
C ILE A 129 -9.35 -17.33 8.42
N LYS A 130 -8.37 -16.42 8.52
CA LYS A 130 -6.96 -16.79 8.74
C LYS A 130 -6.76 -17.52 10.07
N LYS A 131 -7.46 -17.11 11.14
CA LYS A 131 -7.43 -17.78 12.45
C LYS A 131 -8.01 -19.20 12.36
N ARG A 132 -9.15 -19.39 11.69
CA ARG A 132 -9.78 -20.70 11.47
C ARG A 132 -8.88 -21.65 10.69
N LYS A 133 -8.21 -21.17 9.64
CA LYS A 133 -7.25 -21.99 8.88
C LYS A 133 -6.03 -22.41 9.71
N ARG A 134 -5.62 -21.58 10.67
CA ARG A 134 -4.47 -21.87 11.54
C ARG A 134 -4.81 -22.84 12.69
N ASN A 135 -6.05 -22.83 13.17
CA ASN A 135 -6.58 -23.81 14.12
C ASN A 135 -7.72 -24.61 13.47
N PRO A 136 -7.41 -25.59 12.60
CA PRO A 136 -8.42 -26.56 12.21
C PRO A 136 -8.79 -27.36 13.47
N VAL A 137 -10.03 -27.25 13.94
CA VAL A 137 -10.53 -28.09 15.02
C VAL A 137 -10.43 -29.55 14.53
N THR A 138 -9.56 -30.35 15.15
CA THR A 138 -9.55 -31.81 14.98
C THR A 138 -10.86 -32.35 15.49
N LYS A 139 -11.65 -32.97 14.60
CA LYS A 139 -12.90 -33.65 14.96
C LYS A 139 -12.61 -34.75 16.01
N PRO A 140 -13.43 -34.88 17.07
CA PRO A 140 -13.32 -36.02 17.98
C PRO A 140 -13.73 -37.32 17.26
N GLN A 141 -13.09 -38.41 17.70
CA GLN A 141 -13.22 -39.80 17.23
C GLN A 141 -14.64 -40.35 17.38
#